data_AF-A0A4C1Y8U9-F1
#
_entry.id   AF-A0A4C1Y8U9-F1
#
_cell.length_a   1.000
_cell.length_b   1.000
_cell.length_c   1.000
_cell.angle_alpha   90.00
_cell.angle_beta   90.00
_cell.angle_gamma   90.00
#
_symmetry.space_group_name_H-M   'P 1'
#
loop_
_entity.id
_entity.type
_entity.pdbx_description
1 polymer ?
#
loop_
_entity_poly.entity_id
_entity_poly.type
_entity_poly.pdbx_seq_one_letter_code
_entity_poly.pdbx_strand_id
1 'polypeptide(L)'
;MEKSHKAEEIPSEPLVLEYVLAHGKKLLTIDREQAHTYNSVLKPVWTYGMKVWSSATKSNIRLQQVQNCILRTMDLALWFTTNDEIHEYLNVPTVATEIEWYRKQYTERQFSYQNPLIFLLPQIY
;
A
#
# COMPACT_ATOMS: atom_id res chain seq x y z
N MET A 1 27.70 13.91 42.40
CA MET A 1 26.50 14.21 43.20
C MET A 1 25.93 15.50 42.65
N GLU A 2 24.80 15.59 41.99
CA GLU A 2 23.72 14.66 41.69
C GLU A 2 22.90 15.42 40.65
N LYS A 3 22.93 15.00 39.37
CA LYS A 3 22.02 15.58 38.37
C LYS A 3 20.67 14.91 38.64
N SER A 4 19.84 15.57 39.42
CA SER A 4 18.46 15.17 39.66
C SER A 4 17.76 15.06 38.29
N HIS A 5 17.43 13.82 37.94
CA HIS A 5 16.53 13.48 36.86
C HIS A 5 15.23 14.27 37.06
N LYS A 6 15.04 15.31 36.25
CA LYS A 6 13.76 16.00 36.15
C LYS A 6 12.82 15.01 35.46
N ALA A 7 12.11 14.21 36.25
CA ALA A 7 11.03 13.39 35.76
C ALA A 7 10.08 14.32 35.00
N GLU A 8 9.81 14.00 33.73
CA GLU A 8 8.70 14.57 33.00
C GLU A 8 7.45 14.37 33.84
N GLU A 9 6.94 15.45 34.42
CA GLU A 9 5.62 15.47 35.05
C GLU A 9 4.62 15.04 33.99
N ILE A 10 4.03 13.85 34.19
CA ILE A 10 2.91 13.35 33.40
C ILE A 10 1.78 14.38 33.59
N PRO A 11 1.35 15.09 32.53
CA PRO A 11 0.34 16.14 32.68
C PRO A 11 -0.97 15.54 33.20
N SER A 12 -1.75 16.36 33.90
CA SER A 12 -3.08 16.00 34.42
C SER A 12 -4.00 15.39 33.35
N GLU A 13 -4.84 14.44 33.75
CA GLU A 13 -5.71 13.60 32.90
C GLU A 13 -6.41 14.30 31.70
N PRO A 14 -6.95 15.54 31.79
CA PRO A 14 -7.57 16.19 30.63
C PRO A 14 -6.60 16.59 29.52
N LEU A 15 -5.36 16.98 29.87
CA LEU A 15 -4.33 17.35 28.89
C LEU A 15 -3.75 16.12 28.20
N VAL A 16 -3.69 14.98 28.89
CA VAL A 16 -3.27 13.69 28.30
C VAL A 16 -4.28 13.25 27.26
N LEU A 17 -5.58 13.36 27.54
CA LEU A 17 -6.62 13.02 26.58
C LEU A 17 -6.54 13.92 25.34
N GLU A 18 -6.41 15.23 25.53
CA GLU A 18 -6.26 16.18 24.42
C GLU A 18 -4.98 15.91 23.61
N TYR A 19 -3.86 15.63 24.28
CA TYR A 19 -2.59 15.29 23.64
C TYR A 19 -2.69 13.99 22.82
N VAL A 20 -3.28 12.93 23.38
CA VAL A 20 -3.50 11.66 22.68
C VAL A 20 -4.43 11.85 21.49
N LEU A 21 -5.49 12.64 21.63
CA LEU A 21 -6.40 12.96 20.53
C LEU A 21 -5.72 13.79 19.44
N ALA A 22 -4.88 14.77 19.81
CA ALA A 22 -4.17 15.62 18.88
C ALA A 22 -3.08 14.85 18.12
N HIS A 23 -2.28 14.03 18.82
CA HIS A 23 -1.28 13.16 18.19
C HIS A 23 -1.93 12.07 17.33
N GLY A 24 -3.02 11.46 17.80
CA GLY A 24 -3.76 10.45 17.05
C GLY A 24 -4.33 11.02 15.75
N LYS A 25 -4.94 12.22 15.78
CA LYS A 25 -5.42 12.90 14.56
C LYS A 25 -4.29 13.24 13.58
N LYS A 26 -3.14 13.68 14.08
CA LYS A 26 -1.96 13.97 13.26
C LYS A 26 -1.45 12.71 12.56
N LEU A 27 -1.34 11.60 13.28
CA LEU A 27 -0.92 10.31 12.73
C LEU A 27 -1.89 9.86 11.63
N LEU A 28 -3.20 9.83 11.93
CA LEU A 28 -4.26 9.48 10.97
C LEU A 28 -4.26 10.35 9.70
N THR A 29 -3.86 11.62 9.82
CA THR A 29 -3.76 12.54 8.68
C THR A 29 -2.55 12.19 7.80
N ILE A 30 -1.40 11.88 8.43
CA ILE A 30 -0.19 11.45 7.72
C ILE A 30 -0.44 10.14 6.98
N ASP A 31 -1.09 9.16 7.62
CA ASP A 31 -1.41 7.87 7.00
C ASP A 31 -2.32 8.05 5.78
N ARG A 32 -3.31 8.94 5.89
CA ARG A 32 -4.23 9.26 4.79
C ARG A 32 -3.52 9.94 3.62
N GLU A 33 -2.60 10.85 3.89
CA GLU A 33 -1.79 11.52 2.86
C GLU A 33 -0.84 10.54 2.16
N GLN A 34 -0.24 9.62 2.91
CA GLN A 34 0.61 8.56 2.35
C GLN A 34 -0.19 7.61 1.46
N ALA A 35 -1.34 7.11 1.94
CA ALA A 35 -2.23 6.25 1.17
C ALA A 35 -2.75 6.97 -0.10
N HIS A 36 -3.05 8.26 -0.01
CA HIS A 36 -3.46 9.06 -1.16
C HIS A 36 -2.32 9.21 -2.18
N THR A 37 -1.10 9.45 -1.72
CA THR A 37 0.10 9.57 -2.57
C THR A 37 0.42 8.24 -3.27
N TYR A 38 0.31 7.12 -2.55
CA TYR A 38 0.48 5.78 -3.12
C TYR A 38 -0.55 5.53 -4.23
N ASN A 39 -1.82 5.78 -3.96
CA ASN A 39 -2.91 5.54 -4.92
C ASN A 39 -2.88 6.48 -6.14
N SER A 40 -2.43 7.72 -5.98
CA SER A 40 -2.43 8.73 -7.05
C SER A 40 -1.20 8.68 -7.95
N VAL A 41 -0.01 8.37 -7.41
CA VAL A 41 1.25 8.41 -8.16
C VAL A 41 1.79 7.02 -8.39
N LEU A 42 1.93 6.23 -7.33
CA LEU A 42 2.63 4.95 -7.45
C LEU A 42 1.76 3.91 -8.16
N LYS A 43 0.48 3.82 -7.79
CA LYS A 43 -0.50 2.92 -8.41
C LYS A 43 -0.53 3.02 -9.94
N PRO A 44 -0.75 4.19 -10.57
CA PRO A 44 -0.75 4.27 -12.02
C PRO A 44 0.61 3.94 -12.66
N VAL A 45 1.73 4.29 -12.03
CA VAL A 45 3.09 3.98 -12.55
C VAL A 45 3.30 2.47 -12.64
N TRP A 46 3.00 1.73 -11.57
CA TRP A 46 3.17 0.28 -11.59
C TRP A 46 2.04 -0.45 -12.33
N THR A 47 0.81 0.08 -12.37
CA THR A 47 -0.27 -0.47 -13.24
C THR A 47 0.12 -0.42 -14.71
N TYR A 48 0.76 0.67 -15.15
CA TYR A 48 1.28 0.76 -16.51
C TYR A 48 2.43 -0.22 -16.74
N GLY A 49 3.40 -0.25 -15.82
CA GLY A 49 4.52 -1.19 -15.85
C GLY A 49 4.08 -2.65 -15.81
N MET A 50 3.01 -2.96 -15.08
CA MET A 50 2.40 -4.28 -14.98
C MET A 50 2.00 -4.76 -16.38
N LYS A 51 1.25 -3.99 -17.18
CA LYS A 51 0.82 -4.46 -18.50
C LYS A 51 1.97 -4.85 -19.44
N VAL A 52 3.13 -4.22 -19.28
CA VAL A 52 4.35 -4.50 -20.05
C VAL A 52 5.16 -5.65 -19.43
N TRP A 53 5.39 -5.62 -18.11
CA TRP A 53 6.24 -6.58 -17.39
C TRP A 53 5.54 -7.90 -17.04
N SER A 54 4.20 -7.89 -16.98
CA SER A 54 3.32 -9.06 -16.86
C SER A 54 3.47 -9.93 -18.11
N SER A 55 3.73 -9.38 -19.29
CA SER A 55 3.99 -10.24 -20.46
C SER A 55 5.29 -11.09 -20.36
N ALA A 56 6.15 -10.88 -19.36
CA ALA A 56 7.56 -11.25 -19.46
C ALA A 56 8.14 -12.28 -18.48
N THR A 57 7.47 -12.77 -17.39
CA THR A 57 7.83 -13.94 -16.49
C THR A 57 7.24 -13.79 -15.06
N LYS A 58 7.53 -14.71 -14.11
CA LYS A 58 7.27 -14.79 -12.64
C LYS A 58 7.57 -13.51 -11.83
N SER A 59 6.99 -12.38 -12.23
CA SER A 59 7.26 -11.02 -11.73
C SER A 59 6.46 -10.66 -10.48
N ASN A 60 5.42 -11.43 -10.13
CA ASN A 60 4.51 -11.13 -9.01
C ASN A 60 5.24 -10.97 -7.67
N ILE A 61 6.23 -11.84 -7.37
CA ILE A 61 6.99 -11.77 -6.11
C ILE A 61 7.87 -10.51 -6.07
N ARG A 62 8.53 -10.17 -7.17
CA ARG A 62 9.41 -8.99 -7.24
C ARG A 62 8.61 -7.69 -7.17
N LEU A 63 7.45 -7.65 -7.83
CA LEU A 63 6.55 -6.50 -7.77
C LEU A 63 5.98 -6.30 -6.37
N GLN A 64 5.60 -7.40 -5.68
CA GLN A 64 5.18 -7.36 -4.28
C GLN A 64 6.32 -6.87 -3.37
N GLN A 65 7.55 -7.32 -3.59
CA GLN A 65 8.72 -6.85 -2.82
C GLN A 65 8.97 -5.35 -3.01
N VAL A 66 8.85 -4.85 -4.25
CA VAL A 66 8.98 -3.41 -4.54
C VAL A 66 7.85 -2.62 -3.88
N GLN A 67 6.59 -3.11 -3.97
CA GLN A 67 5.45 -2.49 -3.29
C GLN A 67 5.71 -2.38 -1.78
N ASN A 68 6.10 -3.49 -1.14
CA ASN A 68 6.35 -3.53 0.30
C ASN A 68 7.48 -2.58 0.72
N CYS A 69 8.55 -2.51 -0.06
CA CYS A 69 9.67 -1.60 0.20
C CYS A 69 9.21 -0.13 0.18
N ILE A 70 8.38 0.24 -0.81
CA ILE A 70 7.88 1.60 -0.95
C ILE A 70 6.90 1.94 0.17
N LEU A 71 5.95 1.05 0.49
CA LEU A 71 5.01 1.25 1.59
C LEU A 71 5.73 1.43 2.93
N ARG A 72 6.73 0.61 3.22
CA ARG A 72 7.56 0.73 4.43
C ARG A 72 8.34 2.05 4.48
N THR A 73 8.83 2.52 3.33
CA THR A 73 9.56 3.79 3.24
C THR A 73 8.63 4.98 3.44
N MET A 74 7.40 4.91 2.93
CA MET A 74 6.39 5.96 3.10
C MET A 74 5.92 6.05 4.56
N ASP A 75 5.61 4.91 5.18
CA ASP A 75 5.11 4.80 6.56
C ASP A 75 6.22 4.92 7.63
N LEU A 76 7.49 4.99 7.21
CA LEU A 76 8.65 4.91 8.12
C LEU A 76 8.56 3.68 9.05
N ALA A 77 8.02 2.58 8.53
CA ALA A 77 7.63 1.41 9.31
C ALA A 77 8.85 0.71 9.94
N LEU A 78 8.74 0.42 11.24
CA LEU A 78 9.79 -0.23 12.01
C LEU A 78 9.98 -1.69 11.57
N TRP A 79 11.19 -2.23 11.77
CA TRP A 79 11.59 -3.56 11.28
C TRP A 79 10.71 -4.71 11.80
N PHE A 80 10.06 -4.53 12.96
CA PHE A 80 9.17 -5.53 13.56
C PHE A 80 7.75 -5.51 13.00
N THR A 81 7.36 -4.44 12.30
CA THR A 81 6.03 -4.35 11.67
C THR A 81 5.98 -5.33 10.50
N THR A 82 4.97 -6.19 10.51
CA THR A 82 4.74 -7.17 9.43
C THR A 82 4.19 -6.47 8.19
N ASN A 83 4.39 -7.05 7.01
CA ASN A 83 3.86 -6.45 5.79
C ASN A 83 2.32 -6.47 5.79
N ASP A 84 1.71 -7.50 6.37
CA ASP A 84 0.25 -7.63 6.44
C ASP A 84 -0.38 -6.52 7.29
N GLU A 85 0.23 -6.18 8.44
CA GLU A 85 -0.19 -5.04 9.27
C GLU A 85 -0.11 -3.71 8.52
N ILE A 86 0.94 -3.51 7.71
CA ILE A 86 1.11 -2.29 6.89
C ILE A 86 0.00 -2.22 5.83
N HIS A 87 -0.30 -3.33 5.17
CA HIS A 87 -1.37 -3.39 4.17
C HIS A 87 -2.76 -3.13 4.78
N GLU A 88 -3.03 -3.66 5.97
CA GLU A 88 -4.28 -3.42 6.70
C GLU A 88 -4.38 -1.97 7.16
N TYR A 89 -3.31 -1.43 7.73
CA TYR A 89 -3.25 -0.06 8.23
C TYR A 89 -3.43 0.99 7.13
N LEU A 90 -2.72 0.85 6.01
CA LEU A 90 -2.83 1.75 4.85
C LEU A 90 -4.04 1.44 3.96
N ASN A 91 -4.77 0.35 4.23
CA ASN A 91 -5.87 -0.17 3.42
C ASN A 91 -5.50 -0.31 1.93
N VAL A 92 -4.30 -0.85 1.67
CA VAL A 92 -3.75 -1.03 0.33
C VAL A 92 -3.75 -2.52 -0.03
N PRO A 93 -4.43 -2.93 -1.12
CA PRO A 93 -4.40 -4.31 -1.59
C PRO A 93 -2.99 -4.72 -2.07
N THR A 94 -2.70 -6.02 -1.99
CA THR A 94 -1.45 -6.58 -2.50
C THR A 94 -1.44 -6.56 -4.03
N VAL A 95 -0.25 -6.53 -4.63
CA VAL A 95 -0.10 -6.57 -6.09
C VAL A 95 -0.79 -7.81 -6.68
N ALA A 96 -0.78 -8.93 -5.98
CA ALA A 96 -1.42 -10.17 -6.44
C ALA A 96 -2.95 -10.02 -6.58
N THR A 97 -3.63 -9.44 -5.59
CA THR A 97 -5.09 -9.25 -5.65
C THR A 97 -5.48 -8.24 -6.72
N GLU A 98 -4.68 -7.19 -6.89
CA GLU A 98 -4.92 -6.19 -7.92
C GLU A 98 -4.71 -6.76 -9.33
N ILE A 99 -3.68 -7.59 -9.55
CA ILE A 99 -3.46 -8.29 -10.83
C ILE A 99 -4.67 -9.13 -11.19
N GLU A 100 -5.20 -9.91 -10.24
CA GLU A 100 -6.37 -10.76 -10.48
C GLU A 100 -7.60 -9.92 -10.80
N TRP A 101 -7.78 -8.78 -10.13
CA TRP A 101 -8.83 -7.82 -10.46
C TRP A 101 -8.70 -7.29 -11.91
N TYR A 102 -7.51 -6.84 -12.29
CA TYR A 102 -7.25 -6.34 -13.65
C TYR A 102 -7.43 -7.42 -14.72
N ARG A 103 -7.01 -8.65 -14.43
CA ARG A 103 -7.21 -9.82 -15.29
C ARG A 103 -8.70 -10.06 -15.52
N LYS A 104 -9.49 -10.12 -14.45
CA LYS A 104 -10.95 -10.31 -14.55
C LYS A 104 -11.60 -9.22 -15.40
N GLN A 105 -11.27 -7.96 -15.15
CA GLN A 105 -11.77 -6.83 -15.92
C GLN A 105 -11.38 -6.89 -17.40
N TYR A 106 -10.17 -7.34 -17.72
CA TYR A 106 -9.72 -7.53 -19.09
C TYR A 106 -10.51 -8.64 -19.79
N THR A 107 -10.66 -9.78 -19.13
CA THR A 107 -11.40 -10.93 -19.65
C THR A 107 -12.89 -10.62 -19.85
N GLU A 108 -13.52 -9.89 -18.94
CA GLU A 108 -14.91 -9.43 -19.09
C GLU A 108 -15.07 -8.52 -20.32
N ARG A 109 -14.15 -7.57 -20.53
CA ARG A 109 -14.13 -6.73 -21.73
C ARG A 109 -13.89 -7.57 -22.98
N GLN A 110 -13.01 -8.56 -22.89
CA GLN A 110 -12.67 -9.46 -23.99
C GLN A 110 -13.91 -10.20 -24.52
N PHE A 111 -14.74 -10.74 -23.63
CA PHE A 111 -16.00 -11.41 -24.00
C PHE A 111 -17.04 -10.47 -24.63
N SER A 112 -16.97 -9.16 -24.37
CA SER A 112 -17.85 -8.17 -24.99
C SER A 112 -17.52 -7.88 -26.46
N TYR A 113 -16.32 -8.25 -26.95
CA TYR A 113 -15.92 -8.02 -28.34
C TYR A 113 -16.20 -9.25 -29.21
N GLN A 114 -16.89 -9.08 -30.34
CA GLN A 114 -17.13 -10.14 -31.33
C GLN A 114 -15.89 -10.46 -32.21
N ASN A 115 -14.68 -10.47 -31.65
CA ASN A 115 -13.50 -10.87 -32.41
C ASN A 115 -13.14 -12.33 -32.10
N PRO A 116 -13.29 -13.28 -33.05
CA PRO A 116 -12.98 -14.69 -32.80
C PRO A 116 -11.47 -14.97 -32.66
N LEU A 117 -10.60 -14.07 -33.12
CA LEU A 117 -9.14 -14.24 -33.04
C LEU A 117 -8.58 -13.97 -31.64
N ILE A 118 -9.38 -13.32 -30.80
CA ILE A 118 -9.00 -12.97 -29.43
C ILE A 118 -8.82 -14.22 -28.54
N PHE A 119 -9.52 -15.33 -28.84
CA PHE A 119 -9.36 -16.60 -28.12
C PHE A 119 -8.00 -17.28 -28.39
N LEU A 120 -7.30 -16.88 -29.46
CA LEU A 120 -5.98 -17.39 -29.82
C LEU A 120 -4.84 -16.62 -29.15
N LEU A 121 -5.14 -15.48 -28.52
CA LEU A 121 -4.12 -14.75 -27.77
C LEU A 121 -3.79 -15.54 -26.50
N PRO A 122 -2.49 -15.66 -26.14
CA PRO A 122 -2.11 -16.17 -24.84
C PRO A 122 -2.83 -15.32 -23.81
N GLN A 123 -3.67 -15.94 -22.99
CA GLN A 123 -4.25 -15.29 -21.82
C GLN A 123 -3.05 -14.78 -21.03
N ILE A 124 -2.90 -13.47 -20.93
CA ILE A 124 -1.84 -12.89 -20.10
C ILE A 124 -2.30 -13.22 -18.67
N TYR A 125 -1.78 -14.37 -18.19
CA TYR A 125 -2.07 -15.13 -16.97
C TYR A 125 -3.39 -15.90 -16.92
#